data_AF-A0A0U1QTA2-F1
#
_entry.id   AF-A0A0U1QTA2-F1
#
_cell.length_a   1.000
_cell.length_b   1.000
_cell.length_c   1.000
_cell.angle_alpha   90.00
_cell.angle_beta   90.00
_cell.angle_gamma   90.00
#
_symmetry.space_group_name_H-M   'P 1'
#
loop_
_entity.id
_entity.type
_entity.pdbx_description
1 polymer ?
#
loop_
_entity_poly.entity_id
_entity_poly.type
_entity_poly.pdbx_seq_one_letter_code
_entity_poly.pdbx_strand_id
1 'polypeptide(L)'
;MANILFFLVSIITTTAIAYLLPAIVSRAEQEVLSQYDEVKLASQYRTAVEPLLALFLACVAPVFYAVQSDITLSVFIGLLALVSYIDIMRQWVPDILIHLLSWYSLSCLALGFITSDVLYSLLSLLLLLLPFLAINAYSWIKNRSYIYASGDIYILLSVGLWLDYRFALSAAALSILSASIYAKIAGKEKVPFVPFILFSLLVFSTI
;
A
#
# COMPACT_ATOMS: atom_id res chain seq x y z
N MET A 1 23.25 -25.91 -15.84
CA MET A 1 22.27 -26.11 -14.76
C MET A 1 21.33 -24.92 -14.57
N ALA A 2 21.83 -23.68 -14.40
CA ALA A 2 20.99 -22.50 -14.18
C ALA A 2 19.89 -22.28 -15.24
N ASN A 3 20.19 -22.46 -16.53
CA ASN A 3 19.21 -22.27 -17.61
C ASN A 3 18.07 -23.30 -17.61
N ILE A 4 18.36 -24.54 -17.19
CA ILE A 4 17.36 -25.62 -17.08
C ILE A 4 16.43 -25.36 -15.89
N LEU A 5 17.01 -24.88 -14.76
CA LEU A 5 16.24 -24.47 -13.60
C LEU A 5 15.32 -23.30 -13.93
N PHE A 6 15.81 -22.29 -14.66
CA PHE A 6 15.03 -21.13 -15.09
C PHE A 6 13.87 -21.55 -16.00
N PHE A 7 14.13 -22.46 -16.93
CA PHE A 7 13.10 -23.00 -17.83
C PHE A 7 12.04 -23.80 -17.06
N LEU A 8 12.44 -24.62 -16.09
CA LEU A 8 11.52 -25.36 -15.22
C LEU A 8 10.66 -24.43 -14.36
N VAL A 9 11.26 -23.40 -13.75
CA VAL A 9 10.54 -22.38 -12.98
C VAL A 9 9.56 -21.62 -13.87
N SER A 10 9.96 -21.25 -15.09
CA SER A 10 9.08 -20.61 -16.07
C SER A 10 7.90 -21.52 -16.44
N ILE A 11 8.13 -22.82 -16.66
CA ILE A 11 7.05 -23.76 -16.98
C ILE A 11 6.08 -23.88 -15.81
N ILE A 12 6.59 -24.09 -14.58
CA ILE A 12 5.77 -24.25 -13.37
C ILE A 12 4.96 -22.99 -13.09
N THR A 13 5.58 -21.81 -13.18
CA THR A 13 4.88 -20.53 -13.00
C THR A 13 3.82 -20.32 -14.07
N THR A 14 4.12 -20.61 -15.34
CA THR A 14 3.16 -20.47 -16.44
C THR A 14 1.99 -21.44 -16.30
N THR A 15 2.23 -22.68 -15.89
CA THR A 15 1.15 -23.65 -15.64
C THR A 15 0.33 -23.28 -14.41
N ALA A 16 0.96 -22.85 -13.32
CA ALA A 16 0.25 -22.36 -12.14
C ALA A 16 -0.65 -21.16 -12.50
N ILE A 17 -0.14 -20.21 -13.30
CA ILE A 17 -0.92 -19.09 -13.82
C ILE A 17 -2.07 -19.60 -14.68
N ALA A 18 -1.86 -20.51 -15.63
CA ALA A 18 -2.92 -21.00 -16.52
C ALA A 18 -4.12 -21.61 -15.77
N TYR A 19 -3.90 -22.28 -14.64
CA TYR A 19 -4.97 -22.88 -13.84
C TYR A 19 -5.53 -21.98 -12.75
N LEU A 20 -4.70 -21.14 -12.12
CA LEU A 20 -5.14 -20.25 -11.03
C LEU A 20 -5.78 -18.96 -11.57
N LEU A 21 -5.28 -18.44 -12.69
CA LEU A 21 -5.70 -17.15 -13.24
C LEU A 21 -7.19 -17.12 -13.59
N PRO A 22 -7.81 -18.13 -14.23
CA PRO A 22 -9.24 -18.09 -14.53
C PRO A 22 -10.12 -18.03 -13.25
N ALA A 23 -9.72 -18.77 -12.21
CA ALA A 23 -10.41 -18.75 -10.92
C ALA A 23 -10.22 -17.42 -10.18
N ILE A 24 -9.05 -16.80 -10.28
CA ILE A 24 -8.76 -15.47 -9.72
C ILE A 24 -9.55 -14.40 -10.48
N VAL A 25 -9.55 -14.44 -11.82
CA VAL A 25 -10.25 -13.46 -12.67
C VAL A 25 -11.75 -13.52 -12.46
N SER A 26 -12.35 -14.71 -12.45
CA SER A 26 -13.80 -14.85 -12.19
C SER A 26 -14.19 -14.34 -10.79
N ARG A 27 -13.34 -14.50 -9.78
CA ARG A 27 -13.56 -13.91 -8.45
C ARG A 27 -13.41 -12.38 -8.47
N ALA A 28 -12.39 -11.87 -9.16
CA ALA A 28 -12.18 -10.44 -9.31
C ALA A 28 -13.34 -9.78 -10.08
N GLU A 29 -13.87 -10.43 -11.12
CA GLU A 29 -15.07 -9.99 -11.84
C GLU A 29 -16.29 -9.89 -10.91
N GLN A 30 -16.51 -10.90 -10.06
CA GLN A 30 -17.59 -10.88 -9.08
C GLN A 30 -17.39 -9.77 -8.03
N GLU A 31 -16.16 -9.56 -7.56
CA GLU A 31 -15.84 -8.46 -6.63
C GLU A 31 -16.08 -7.09 -7.27
N VAL A 32 -15.62 -6.87 -8.51
CA VAL A 32 -15.86 -5.63 -9.26
C VAL A 32 -17.34 -5.39 -9.48
N LEU A 33 -18.11 -6.42 -9.83
CA LEU A 33 -19.57 -6.32 -9.98
C LEU A 33 -20.25 -5.96 -8.65
N SER A 34 -19.78 -6.50 -7.53
CA SER A 34 -20.31 -6.15 -6.19
C SER A 34 -19.93 -4.72 -5.77
N GLN A 35 -18.73 -4.27 -6.11
CA GLN A 35 -18.26 -2.91 -5.85
C GLN A 35 -18.92 -1.89 -6.78
N TYR A 36 -19.36 -2.29 -7.97
CA TYR A 36 -20.02 -1.40 -8.92
C TYR A 36 -21.27 -0.76 -8.33
N ASP A 37 -22.08 -1.52 -7.61
CA ASP A 37 -23.29 -0.98 -6.95
C ASP A 37 -22.93 0.00 -5.83
N GLU A 38 -21.87 -0.28 -5.05
CA GLU A 38 -21.35 0.64 -4.02
C GLU A 38 -20.77 1.92 -4.63
N VAL A 39 -19.97 1.82 -5.70
CA VAL A 39 -19.39 2.96 -6.42
C VAL A 39 -20.46 3.79 -7.10
N LYS A 40 -21.49 3.15 -7.66
CA LYS A 40 -22.64 3.83 -8.28
C LYS A 40 -23.44 4.61 -7.24
N LEU A 41 -23.68 4.03 -6.06
CA LEU A 41 -24.28 4.74 -4.92
C LEU A 41 -23.39 5.87 -4.41
N ALA A 42 -22.08 5.66 -4.26
CA ALA A 42 -21.13 6.69 -3.85
C ALA A 42 -21.00 7.83 -4.89
N SER A 43 -21.15 7.53 -6.18
CA SER A 43 -21.12 8.55 -7.25
C SER A 43 -22.28 9.55 -7.17
N GLN A 44 -23.40 9.17 -6.54
CA GLN A 44 -24.54 10.06 -6.30
C GLN A 44 -24.26 11.08 -5.20
N TYR A 45 -23.30 10.79 -4.31
CA TYR A 45 -22.83 11.68 -3.26
C TYR A 45 -21.40 12.13 -3.59
N ARG A 46 -21.27 13.18 -4.42
CA ARG A 46 -19.97 13.84 -4.60
C ARG A 46 -19.47 14.31 -3.23
N THR A 47 -18.40 13.69 -2.74
CA THR A 47 -17.70 14.20 -1.56
C THR A 47 -17.20 15.60 -1.86
N ALA A 48 -17.45 16.52 -0.93
CA ALA A 48 -16.98 17.89 -1.04
C ALA A 48 -15.45 17.87 -1.13
N VAL A 49 -14.90 18.64 -2.08
CA VAL A 49 -13.45 18.79 -2.22
C VAL A 49 -12.94 19.59 -1.02
N GLU A 50 -11.93 19.08 -0.32
CA GLU A 50 -11.29 19.74 0.82
C GLU A 50 -9.94 20.36 0.40
N PRO A 51 -9.91 21.62 -0.08
CA PRO A 51 -8.71 22.21 -0.68
C PRO A 51 -7.59 22.45 0.33
N LEU A 52 -7.92 22.72 1.60
CA LEU A 52 -6.92 22.92 2.66
C LEU A 52 -6.17 21.62 2.96
N LEU A 53 -6.87 20.49 2.98
CA LEU A 53 -6.26 19.18 3.14
C LEU A 53 -5.38 18.82 1.93
N ALA A 54 -5.86 19.10 0.72
CA ALA A 54 -5.08 18.90 -0.50
C ALA A 54 -3.78 19.71 -0.48
N LEU A 55 -3.85 20.99 -0.07
CA LEU A 55 -2.68 21.85 0.07
C LEU A 55 -1.72 21.31 1.14
N PHE A 56 -2.24 20.93 2.31
CA PHE A 56 -1.43 20.35 3.39
C PHE A 56 -0.66 19.11 2.91
N LEU A 57 -1.34 18.16 2.26
CA LEU A 57 -0.72 16.93 1.75
C LEU A 57 0.25 17.20 0.58
N ALA A 58 -0.05 18.16 -0.28
CA ALA A 58 0.85 18.57 -1.36
C ALA A 58 2.17 19.15 -0.84
N CYS A 59 2.17 19.79 0.34
CA CYS A 59 3.37 20.33 0.97
C CYS A 59 4.27 19.28 1.62
N VAL A 60 3.79 18.06 1.88
CA VAL A 60 4.56 17.02 2.59
C VAL A 60 5.86 16.67 1.84
N ALA A 61 5.78 16.44 0.52
CA ALA A 61 6.95 16.07 -0.27
C ALA A 61 8.01 17.20 -0.40
N PRO A 62 7.64 18.45 -0.72
CA PRO A 62 8.58 19.57 -0.71
C PRO A 62 9.25 19.79 0.66
N VAL A 63 8.48 19.68 1.75
CA VAL A 63 9.03 19.82 3.11
C VAL A 63 10.00 18.68 3.42
N PHE A 64 9.65 17.44 3.07
CA PHE A 64 10.55 16.30 3.25
C PHE A 64 11.85 16.48 2.45
N TYR A 65 11.75 16.90 1.18
CA TYR A 65 12.92 17.19 0.35
C TYR A 65 13.82 18.25 0.96
N ALA A 66 13.25 19.33 1.50
CA ALA A 66 14.01 20.40 2.14
C ALA A 66 14.81 19.92 3.36
N VAL A 67 14.37 18.85 4.03
CA VAL A 67 15.04 18.28 5.21
C VAL A 67 16.04 17.19 4.83
N GLN A 68 15.67 16.27 3.93
CA GLN A 68 16.46 15.06 3.65
C GLN A 68 17.27 15.11 2.35
N SER A 69 16.98 16.05 1.46
CA SER A 69 17.62 16.17 0.13
C SER A 69 17.54 14.92 -0.77
N ASP A 70 16.66 13.96 -0.43
CA ASP A 70 16.39 12.77 -1.24
C ASP A 70 15.22 13.01 -2.19
N ILE A 71 15.52 13.31 -3.46
CA ILE A 71 14.49 13.58 -4.46
C ILE A 71 13.63 12.35 -4.79
N THR A 72 14.24 11.17 -4.77
CA THR A 72 13.57 9.92 -5.16
C THR A 72 12.51 9.51 -4.15
N LEU A 73 12.84 9.55 -2.86
CA LEU A 73 11.90 9.31 -1.78
C LEU A 73 10.87 10.45 -1.66
N SER A 74 11.27 11.70 -1.91
CA SER A 74 10.34 12.84 -1.92
C SER A 74 9.24 12.69 -2.98
N VAL A 75 9.59 12.23 -4.18
CA VAL A 75 8.61 11.94 -5.24
C VAL A 75 7.67 10.80 -4.81
N PHE A 76 8.20 9.73 -4.21
CA PHE A 76 7.37 8.65 -3.67
C PHE A 76 6.40 9.15 -2.59
N ILE A 77 6.88 9.95 -1.65
CA ILE A 77 6.07 10.58 -0.59
C ILE A 77 4.99 11.46 -1.19
N GLY A 78 5.28 12.21 -2.27
CA GLY A 78 4.29 13.04 -2.96
C GLY A 78 3.18 12.23 -3.60
N LEU A 79 3.53 11.11 -4.25
CA LEU A 79 2.55 10.17 -4.78
C LEU A 79 1.71 9.51 -3.67
N LEU A 80 2.36 9.10 -2.58
CA LEU A 80 1.67 8.52 -1.43
C LEU A 80 0.76 9.53 -0.72
N ALA A 81 1.14 10.81 -0.68
CA ALA A 81 0.32 11.90 -0.16
C ALA A 81 -0.91 12.16 -1.04
N LEU A 82 -0.77 12.08 -2.36
CA LEU A 82 -1.92 12.13 -3.28
C LEU A 82 -2.87 10.96 -3.04
N VAL A 83 -2.33 9.74 -2.89
CA VAL A 83 -3.13 8.55 -2.57
C VAL A 83 -3.81 8.69 -1.21
N SER A 84 -3.11 9.23 -0.21
CA SER A 84 -3.66 9.51 1.12
C SER A 84 -4.82 10.51 1.05
N TYR A 85 -4.70 11.56 0.24
CA TYR A 85 -5.78 12.52 0.04
C TYR A 85 -7.02 11.83 -0.55
N ILE A 86 -6.83 11.04 -1.61
CA ILE A 86 -7.94 10.33 -2.26
C ILE A 86 -8.58 9.33 -1.30
N ASP A 87 -7.78 8.61 -0.52
CA ASP A 87 -8.27 7.67 0.49
C ASP A 87 -9.08 8.40 1.58
N ILE A 88 -8.66 9.57 2.05
CA ILE A 88 -9.46 10.37 3.01
C ILE A 88 -10.79 10.81 2.39
N MET A 89 -10.78 11.25 1.12
CA MET A 89 -11.96 11.79 0.44
C MET A 89 -12.94 10.70 -0.05
N ARG A 90 -12.46 9.49 -0.31
CA ARG A 90 -13.25 8.44 -1.00
C ARG A 90 -13.21 7.06 -0.33
N GLN A 91 -12.34 6.85 0.65
CA GLN A 91 -12.10 5.56 1.31
C GLN A 91 -11.81 4.43 0.31
N TRP A 92 -11.25 4.81 -0.84
CA TRP A 92 -10.95 3.93 -1.94
C TRP A 92 -9.82 4.55 -2.75
N VAL A 93 -8.85 3.72 -3.10
CA VAL A 93 -7.69 4.12 -3.89
C VAL A 93 -7.81 3.58 -5.32
N PRO A 94 -7.68 4.42 -6.35
CA PRO A 94 -7.61 3.97 -7.73
C PRO A 94 -6.45 3.00 -8.00
N ASP A 95 -6.73 1.88 -8.65
CA ASP A 95 -5.74 0.86 -9.02
C ASP A 95 -4.54 1.44 -9.79
N ILE A 96 -4.79 2.43 -10.65
CA ILE A 96 -3.72 3.09 -11.41
C ILE A 96 -2.66 3.74 -10.50
N LEU A 97 -3.06 4.27 -9.34
CA LEU A 97 -2.14 4.87 -8.38
C LEU A 97 -1.40 3.81 -7.57
N ILE A 98 -2.08 2.71 -7.23
CA ILE A 98 -1.46 1.54 -6.56
C ILE A 98 -0.35 0.97 -7.45
N HIS A 99 -0.65 0.75 -8.73
CA HIS A 99 0.32 0.28 -9.70
C HIS A 99 1.45 1.27 -9.93
N LEU A 100 1.15 2.56 -10.00
CA LEU A 100 2.17 3.60 -10.16
C LEU A 100 3.15 3.60 -8.98
N LEU A 101 2.66 3.56 -7.73
CA LEU A 101 3.51 3.43 -6.54
C LEU A 101 4.38 2.18 -6.59
N SER A 102 3.78 1.03 -6.95
CA SER A 102 4.49 -0.26 -7.00
C SER A 102 5.60 -0.25 -8.04
N TRP A 103 5.29 0.21 -9.26
CA TRP A 103 6.25 0.30 -10.36
C TRP A 103 7.35 1.30 -10.07
N TYR A 104 7.03 2.43 -9.45
CA TYR A 104 8.01 3.42 -9.05
C TYR A 104 9.00 2.84 -8.02
N SER A 105 8.52 2.24 -6.93
CA SER A 105 9.37 1.61 -5.92
C SER A 105 10.26 0.50 -6.52
N LEU A 106 9.70 -0.37 -7.36
CA LEU A 106 10.47 -1.44 -8.00
C LEU A 106 11.51 -0.91 -8.98
N SER A 107 11.18 0.14 -9.72
CA SER A 107 12.11 0.79 -10.66
C SER A 107 13.25 1.46 -9.90
N CYS A 108 12.95 2.16 -8.80
CA CYS A 108 13.97 2.75 -7.93
C CYS A 108 14.86 1.68 -7.28
N LEU A 109 14.31 0.55 -6.86
CA LEU A 109 15.10 -0.59 -6.36
C LEU A 109 16.02 -1.15 -7.45
N ALA A 110 15.50 -1.40 -8.65
CA ALA A 110 16.26 -1.95 -9.77
C ALA A 110 17.39 -1.03 -10.25
N LEU A 111 17.18 0.29 -10.17
CA LEU A 111 18.18 1.30 -10.51
C LEU A 111 19.15 1.62 -9.34
N GLY A 112 18.95 1.02 -8.17
CA GLY A 112 19.83 1.18 -7.01
C GLY A 112 19.64 2.49 -6.23
N PHE A 113 18.47 3.14 -6.34
CA PHE A 113 18.16 4.40 -5.65
C PHE A 113 17.69 4.23 -4.20
N ILE A 114 17.28 3.02 -3.78
CA ILE A 114 16.67 2.78 -2.47
C ILE A 114 17.70 2.31 -1.44
N THR A 115 18.33 1.17 -1.68
CA THR A 115 19.43 0.63 -0.87
C THR A 115 20.45 -0.03 -1.77
N SER A 116 21.68 -0.17 -1.28
CA SER A 116 22.73 -0.92 -1.96
C SER A 116 22.50 -2.44 -1.98
N ASP A 117 21.68 -2.96 -1.06
CA ASP A 117 21.36 -4.38 -0.96
C ASP A 117 19.85 -4.62 -1.04
N VAL A 118 19.46 -5.37 -2.07
CA VAL A 118 18.08 -5.77 -2.39
C VAL A 118 17.49 -6.66 -1.29
N LEU A 119 18.32 -7.48 -0.63
CA LEU A 119 17.85 -8.37 0.43
C LEU A 119 17.29 -7.60 1.63
N TYR A 120 17.89 -6.46 1.98
CA TYR A 120 17.38 -5.63 3.07
C TYR A 120 16.06 -4.94 2.72
N SER A 121 15.85 -4.50 1.48
CA SER A 121 14.55 -3.96 1.05
C SER A 121 13.45 -5.01 1.09
N LEU A 122 13.76 -6.24 0.65
CA LEU A 122 12.80 -7.35 0.70
C LEU A 122 12.48 -7.77 2.14
N LEU A 123 13.49 -7.78 3.01
CA LEU A 123 13.30 -8.03 4.44
C LEU A 123 12.42 -6.96 5.08
N SER A 124 12.66 -5.69 4.76
CA SER A 124 11.85 -4.56 5.23
C SER A 124 10.40 -4.68 4.78
N LEU A 125 10.17 -4.97 3.50
CA LEU A 125 8.83 -5.25 2.96
C LEU A 125 8.14 -6.37 3.72
N LEU A 126 8.83 -7.49 3.96
CA LEU A 126 8.25 -8.63 4.66
C LEU A 126 7.90 -8.28 6.11
N LEU A 127 8.79 -7.59 6.83
CA LEU A 127 8.57 -7.16 8.20
C LEU A 127 7.43 -6.15 8.34
N LEU A 128 7.28 -5.24 7.37
CA LEU A 128 6.16 -4.31 7.32
C LEU A 128 4.85 -5.06 7.09
N LEU A 129 4.82 -6.01 6.14
CA LEU A 129 3.59 -6.62 5.62
C LEU A 129 3.03 -7.75 6.51
N LEU A 130 3.90 -8.50 7.19
CA LEU A 130 3.54 -9.63 8.04
C LEU A 130 2.44 -9.32 9.07
N PRO A 131 2.51 -8.24 9.88
CA PRO A 131 1.45 -7.95 10.86
C PRO A 131 0.08 -7.70 10.23
N PHE A 132 0.02 -7.06 9.05
CA PHE A 132 -1.25 -6.84 8.35
C PHE A 132 -1.86 -8.15 7.84
N LEU A 133 -1.03 -9.03 7.27
CA LEU A 133 -1.48 -10.37 6.88
C LEU A 133 -1.94 -11.19 8.09
N ALA A 134 -1.23 -11.11 9.22
CA ALA A 134 -1.61 -11.82 10.44
C ALA A 134 -2.98 -11.35 10.96
N ILE A 135 -3.24 -10.04 10.96
CA ILE A 135 -4.52 -9.45 11.34
C ILE A 135 -5.64 -9.92 10.40
N ASN A 136 -5.41 -9.85 9.08
CA ASN A 136 -6.39 -10.30 8.10
C ASN A 136 -6.66 -11.81 8.17
N ALA A 137 -5.63 -12.63 8.35
CA ALA A 137 -5.78 -14.07 8.53
C ALA A 137 -6.58 -14.41 9.79
N TYR A 138 -6.26 -13.75 10.92
CA TYR A 138 -7.01 -13.92 12.16
C TYR A 138 -8.49 -13.51 12.01
N SER A 139 -8.75 -12.36 11.39
CA SER A 139 -10.11 -11.89 11.12
C SER A 139 -10.87 -12.82 10.19
N TRP A 140 -10.23 -13.34 9.15
CA TRP A 140 -10.83 -14.31 8.24
C TRP A 140 -11.24 -15.60 8.96
N ILE A 141 -10.36 -16.14 9.82
CA ILE A 141 -10.63 -17.35 10.58
C ILE A 141 -11.83 -17.15 11.52
N LYS A 142 -11.93 -15.99 12.18
CA LYS A 142 -12.96 -15.72 13.19
C LYS A 142 -14.29 -15.25 12.60
N ASN A 143 -14.24 -14.29 11.69
CA ASN A 143 -15.39 -13.51 11.24
C ASN A 143 -15.71 -13.71 9.75
N ARG A 144 -14.87 -14.44 8.98
CA ARG A 144 -14.98 -14.58 7.52
C ARG A 144 -14.99 -13.24 6.78
N SER A 145 -14.37 -12.23 7.38
CA SER A 145 -14.23 -10.88 6.82
C SER A 145 -12.78 -10.42 6.91
N TYR A 146 -12.33 -9.66 5.93
CA TYR A 146 -11.03 -9.00 5.96
C TYR A 146 -11.15 -7.62 6.63
N ILE A 147 -10.11 -7.21 7.36
CA ILE A 147 -10.06 -5.87 8.00
C ILE A 147 -9.47 -4.87 7.02
N TYR A 148 -8.33 -5.22 6.41
CA TYR A 148 -7.68 -4.42 5.39
C TYR A 148 -8.09 -4.90 4.00
N ALA A 149 -8.41 -3.95 3.12
CA ALA A 149 -8.74 -4.25 1.74
C ALA A 149 -7.48 -4.70 0.97
N SER A 150 -7.68 -5.41 -0.15
CA SER A 150 -6.57 -5.85 -1.01
C SER A 150 -5.73 -4.67 -1.52
N GLY A 151 -6.37 -3.55 -1.86
CA GLY A 151 -5.70 -2.33 -2.31
C GLY A 151 -4.71 -1.76 -1.27
N ASP A 152 -5.10 -1.74 0.01
CA ASP A 152 -4.25 -1.28 1.10
C ASP A 152 -2.97 -2.13 1.23
N ILE A 153 -3.11 -3.45 1.06
CA ILE A 153 -2.00 -4.40 1.11
C ILE A 153 -1.03 -4.17 -0.05
N TYR A 154 -1.53 -3.83 -1.24
CA TYR A 154 -0.68 -3.53 -2.39
C TYR A 154 0.12 -2.24 -2.22
N ILE A 155 -0.45 -1.24 -1.54
CA ILE A 155 0.30 -0.02 -1.19
C ILE A 155 1.44 -0.35 -0.22
N LEU A 156 1.23 -1.25 0.75
CA LEU A 156 2.28 -1.68 1.68
C LEU A 156 3.47 -2.35 0.97
N LEU A 157 3.25 -3.07 -0.14
CA LEU A 157 4.36 -3.61 -0.95
C LEU A 157 5.25 -2.49 -1.49
N SER A 158 4.64 -1.38 -1.91
CA SER A 158 5.37 -0.23 -2.44
C SER A 158 6.14 0.49 -1.35
N VAL A 159 5.52 0.69 -0.18
CA VAL A 159 6.08 1.43 0.96
C VAL A 159 7.19 0.65 1.65
N GLY A 160 7.01 -0.67 1.81
CA GLY A 160 7.97 -1.52 2.52
C GLY A 160 9.37 -1.55 1.90
N LEU A 161 9.49 -1.25 0.60
CA LEU A 161 10.79 -1.15 -0.05
C LEU A 161 11.60 0.06 0.41
N TRP A 162 10.95 1.16 0.78
CA TRP A 162 11.61 2.43 1.15
C TRP A 162 12.02 2.51 2.62
N LEU A 163 11.57 1.58 3.45
CA LEU A 163 11.89 1.57 4.88
C LEU A 163 13.18 0.81 5.15
N ASP A 164 13.92 1.25 6.16
CA ASP A 164 14.95 0.42 6.77
C ASP A 164 14.30 -0.77 7.49
N TYR A 165 14.84 -1.97 7.27
CA TYR A 165 14.34 -3.20 7.88
C TYR A 165 14.27 -3.14 9.41
N ARG A 166 15.14 -2.34 10.05
CA ARG A 166 15.18 -2.13 11.51
C ARG A 166 13.92 -1.44 12.03
N PHE A 167 13.28 -0.62 11.20
CA PHE A 167 12.11 0.18 11.57
C PHE A 167 10.81 -0.30 10.93
N ALA A 168 10.86 -1.22 9.98
CA ALA A 168 9.69 -1.73 9.26
C ALA A 168 8.57 -2.25 10.18
N LEU A 169 8.91 -3.04 11.20
CA LEU A 169 7.94 -3.55 12.17
C LEU A 169 7.35 -2.43 13.04
N SER A 170 8.17 -1.45 13.41
CA SER A 170 7.74 -0.27 14.17
C SER A 170 6.80 0.61 13.35
N ALA A 171 7.09 0.78 12.05
CA ALA A 171 6.23 1.50 11.12
C ALA A 171 4.87 0.79 10.95
N ALA A 172 4.86 -0.53 10.86
CA ALA A 172 3.62 -1.30 10.84
C ALA A 172 2.81 -1.11 12.13
N ALA A 173 3.46 -1.26 13.29
CA ALA A 173 2.82 -1.08 14.59
C ALA A 173 2.23 0.34 14.74
N LEU A 174 2.98 1.37 14.36
CA LEU A 174 2.52 2.76 14.41
C LEU A 174 1.31 2.99 13.49
N SER A 175 1.34 2.44 12.27
CA SER A 175 0.24 2.54 11.31
C SER A 175 -1.04 1.88 11.85
N ILE A 176 -0.91 0.66 12.41
CA ILE A 176 -2.05 -0.09 12.97
C ILE A 176 -2.61 0.62 14.20
N LEU A 177 -1.75 1.05 15.12
CA LEU A 177 -2.18 1.70 16.36
C LEU A 177 -2.86 3.05 16.07
N SER A 178 -2.26 3.87 15.22
CA SER A 178 -2.83 5.18 14.87
C SER A 178 -4.19 5.03 14.14
N ALA A 179 -4.29 4.10 13.19
CA ALA A 179 -5.56 3.79 12.51
C ALA A 179 -6.63 3.29 13.51
N SER A 180 -6.26 2.41 14.44
CA SER A 180 -7.18 1.84 15.44
C SER A 180 -7.66 2.89 16.44
N ILE A 181 -6.76 3.76 16.91
CA ILE A 181 -7.09 4.88 17.81
C ILE A 181 -8.04 5.83 17.09
N TYR A 182 -7.75 6.20 15.85
CA TYR A 182 -8.61 7.07 15.07
C TYR A 182 -9.99 6.44 14.82
N ALA A 183 -10.07 5.17 14.44
CA ALA A 183 -11.32 4.44 14.27
C ALA A 183 -12.19 4.52 15.52
N LYS A 184 -11.57 4.31 16.69
CA LYS A 184 -12.25 4.37 17.99
C LYS A 184 -12.74 5.77 18.33
N ILE A 185 -11.93 6.81 18.11
CA ILE A 185 -12.29 8.21 18.41
C ILE A 185 -13.38 8.71 17.45
N ALA A 186 -13.27 8.39 16.17
CA ALA A 186 -14.22 8.81 15.15
C ALA A 186 -15.53 8.01 15.17
N GLY A 187 -15.58 6.88 15.88
CA GLY A 187 -16.73 5.98 15.91
C GLY A 187 -17.06 5.39 14.53
N LYS A 188 -16.06 5.23 13.65
CA LYS A 188 -16.23 4.73 12.28
C LYS A 188 -15.67 3.33 12.14
N GLU A 189 -16.43 2.45 11.48
CA GLU A 189 -15.98 1.09 11.16
C GLU A 189 -14.97 1.07 10.00
N LYS A 190 -15.14 1.94 9.00
CA LYS A 190 -14.23 2.10 7.86
C LYS A 190 -13.45 3.41 7.96
N VAL A 191 -12.13 3.30 7.90
CA VAL A 191 -11.18 4.41 8.09
C VAL A 191 -10.18 4.42 6.93
N PRO A 192 -9.83 5.60 6.38
CA PRO A 192 -8.76 5.69 5.38
C PRO A 192 -7.44 5.25 5.98
N PHE A 193 -6.82 4.20 5.45
CA PHE A 193 -5.63 3.59 6.02
C PHE A 193 -4.33 4.23 5.51
N VAL A 194 -4.28 4.68 4.25
CA VAL A 194 -3.07 5.22 3.62
C VAL A 194 -2.46 6.42 4.38
N PRO A 195 -3.23 7.36 4.95
CA PRO A 195 -2.67 8.47 5.73
C PRO A 195 -1.82 8.01 6.92
N PHE A 196 -2.18 6.89 7.55
CA PHE A 196 -1.43 6.34 8.69
C PHE A 196 -0.13 5.65 8.25
N ILE A 197 -0.13 5.06 7.06
CA ILE A 197 1.10 4.55 6.42
C ILE A 197 2.02 5.70 6.07
N LEU A 198 1.50 6.77 5.45
CA LEU A 198 2.27 7.98 5.12
C LEU A 198 2.89 8.58 6.37
N PHE A 199 2.11 8.73 7.44
CA PHE A 199 2.60 9.23 8.72
C PHE A 199 3.74 8.35 9.27
N SER A 200 3.56 7.03 9.26
CA SER A 200 4.57 6.10 9.75
C SER A 200 5.85 6.13 8.89
N LEU A 201 5.71 6.21 7.57
CA LEU A 201 6.83 6.37 6.66
C LEU A 201 7.61 7.65 6.99
N LEU A 202 6.94 8.79 7.16
CA LEU A 202 7.61 10.05 7.49
C LEU A 202 8.38 9.98 8.80
N VAL A 203 7.83 9.34 9.84
CA VAL A 203 8.50 9.20 11.14
C VAL A 203 9.77 8.34 11.04
N PHE A 204 9.72 7.23 10.31
CA PHE A 204 10.81 6.26 10.25
C PHE A 204 11.78 6.44 9.07
N SER A 205 11.46 7.32 8.12
CA SER A 205 12.37 7.70 7.01
C SER A 205 13.29 8.86 7.36
N THR A 206 13.06 9.54 8.50
CA THR A 206 13.91 10.64 8.97
C THR A 206 14.97 10.22 9.99
N ILE A 207 15.06 8.92 10.32
CA ILE A 207 15.95 8.33 11.33
C ILE A 207 17.00 7.48 10.63
#